data_AF-A0A914RNM2-F1
#
_entry.id   AF-A0A914RNM2-F1
#
_cell.length_a   1.000
_cell.length_b   1.000
_cell.length_c   1.000
_cell.angle_alpha   90.00
_cell.angle_beta   90.00
_cell.angle_gamma   90.00
#
_symmetry.space_group_name_H-M   'P 1'
#
loop_
_entity.id
_entity.type
_entity.pdbx_description
1 polymer ?
#
loop_
_entity_poly.entity_id
_entity_poly.type
_entity_poly.pdbx_seq_one_letter_code
_entity_poly.pdbx_strand_id
1 'polypeptide(L)'
;MSLSEGRFSDFEIAQDAVLRESVSMPADAPQICGYDFNKGIDFAALMDSYLTTGFQATNLAKAIQVKASCDYLRIFQKLILFSERKTACTIFFGFTSNMVTCGLREAIRYVVEHNLVDCLVTSAGGVEEDLIK
;
A
#
# COMPACT_ATOMS: atom_id res chain seq x y z
N MET A 1 59.78 12.65 -24.99
CA MET A 1 59.74 12.27 -23.56
C MET A 1 58.27 12.03 -23.22
N SER A 2 57.78 10.82 -23.53
CA SER A 2 56.38 10.42 -23.43
C SER A 2 56.13 9.85 -22.04
N LEU A 3 55.39 10.58 -21.20
CA LEU A 3 54.80 10.02 -19.99
C LEU A 3 53.51 9.31 -20.41
N SER A 4 53.56 7.99 -20.41
CA SER A 4 52.42 7.11 -20.62
C SER A 4 51.47 7.22 -19.43
N GLU A 5 50.28 7.79 -19.66
CA GLU A 5 49.16 7.71 -18.73
C GLU A 5 48.86 6.22 -18.45
N GLY A 6 48.91 5.84 -17.17
CA GLY A 6 48.66 4.47 -16.73
C GLY A 6 47.22 4.07 -17.03
N ARG A 7 47.03 3.32 -18.12
CA ARG A 7 45.76 2.62 -18.37
C ARG A 7 45.67 1.44 -17.40
N PHE A 8 44.76 1.54 -16.43
CA PHE A 8 44.23 0.37 -15.75
C PHE A 8 43.71 -0.62 -16.79
N SER A 9 43.89 -1.91 -16.55
CA SER A 9 43.30 -2.94 -17.39
C SER A 9 41.78 -2.89 -17.28
N ASP A 10 41.06 -3.22 -18.36
CA ASP A 10 39.59 -3.30 -18.34
C ASP A 10 39.08 -4.22 -17.21
N PHE A 11 39.89 -5.21 -16.85
CA PHE A 11 39.64 -6.11 -15.72
C PHE A 11 39.67 -5.38 -14.38
N GLU A 12 40.69 -4.56 -14.10
CA GLU A 12 40.80 -3.80 -12.85
C GLU A 12 39.65 -2.78 -12.71
N ILE A 13 39.25 -2.16 -13.82
CA ILE A 13 38.11 -1.21 -13.83
C ILE A 13 36.81 -1.95 -13.52
N ALA A 14 36.57 -3.11 -14.14
CA ALA A 14 35.39 -3.92 -13.85
C ALA A 14 35.38 -4.45 -12.41
N GLN A 15 36.55 -4.84 -11.89
CA GLN A 15 36.70 -5.34 -10.53
C GLN A 15 36.37 -4.26 -9.50
N ASP A 16 36.90 -3.04 -9.65
CA ASP A 16 36.58 -1.91 -8.76
C ASP A 16 35.10 -1.52 -8.84
N ALA A 17 34.48 -1.57 -10.02
CA ALA A 17 33.07 -1.22 -10.19
C ALA A 17 32.11 -2.25 -9.55
N VAL A 18 32.41 -3.54 -9.66
CA VAL A 18 31.52 -4.62 -9.21
C VAL A 18 31.75 -4.99 -7.73
N LEU A 19 32.99 -4.94 -7.25
CA LEU A 19 33.35 -5.40 -5.89
C LEU A 19 33.42 -4.25 -4.87
N ARG A 20 32.58 -3.23 -5.05
CA ARG A 20 32.45 -2.14 -4.08
C ARG A 20 31.90 -2.66 -2.76
N GLU A 21 32.55 -2.27 -1.66
CA GLU A 21 32.03 -2.52 -0.33
C GLU A 21 30.71 -1.78 -0.13
N SER A 22 29.74 -2.47 0.48
CA SER A 22 28.44 -1.89 0.83
C SER A 22 28.49 -1.28 2.22
N VAL A 23 27.69 -0.25 2.44
CA VAL A 23 27.47 0.32 3.77
C VAL A 23 26.49 -0.55 4.56
N SER A 24 26.59 -0.51 5.89
CA SER A 24 25.65 -1.20 6.77
C SER A 24 24.25 -0.60 6.66
N MET A 25 23.23 -1.46 6.61
CA MET A 25 21.82 -1.06 6.65
C MET A 25 21.37 -0.74 8.10
N PRO A 26 20.32 0.08 8.28
CA PRO A 26 19.68 0.27 9.59
C PRO A 26 19.24 -1.05 10.22
N ALA A 27 19.34 -1.16 11.55
CA ALA A 27 19.01 -2.38 12.28
C ALA A 27 17.51 -2.75 12.23
N ASP A 28 16.65 -1.78 11.97
CA ASP A 28 15.20 -1.92 11.83
C ASP A 28 14.76 -2.11 10.37
N ALA A 29 15.70 -2.17 9.42
CA ALA A 29 15.37 -2.36 8.01
C ALA A 29 14.64 -3.71 7.82
N PRO A 30 13.40 -3.71 7.28
CA PRO A 30 12.65 -4.95 7.12
C PRO A 30 13.34 -5.84 6.09
N GLN A 31 13.60 -7.08 6.47
CA GLN A 31 14.14 -8.08 5.57
C GLN A 31 13.05 -8.57 4.61
N ILE A 32 13.41 -8.73 3.33
CA ILE A 32 12.50 -9.27 2.32
C ILE A 32 12.28 -10.77 2.59
N CYS A 33 11.02 -11.14 2.84
CA CYS A 33 10.59 -12.50 3.11
C CYS A 33 9.11 -12.64 2.73
N GLY A 34 8.80 -13.59 1.85
CA GLY A 34 7.42 -13.92 1.47
C GLY A 34 6.75 -14.90 2.42
N TYR A 35 5.46 -15.17 2.19
CA TYR A 35 4.72 -16.17 2.95
C TYR A 35 5.23 -17.60 2.67
N ASP A 36 5.41 -18.40 3.72
CA ASP A 36 5.81 -19.80 3.61
C ASP A 36 4.56 -20.71 3.62
N PHE A 37 4.19 -21.22 2.45
CA PHE A 37 3.03 -22.10 2.29
C PHE A 37 3.16 -23.46 2.98
N ASN A 38 4.35 -23.86 3.45
CA ASN A 38 4.48 -25.06 4.28
C ASN A 38 3.81 -24.88 5.65
N LYS A 39 3.52 -23.64 6.07
CA LYS A 39 2.74 -23.32 7.27
C LYS A 39 1.22 -23.50 7.07
N GLY A 40 0.78 -23.93 5.89
CA GLY A 40 -0.62 -24.07 5.52
C GLY A 40 -1.19 -22.81 4.84
N ILE A 41 -2.48 -22.85 4.52
CA ILE A 41 -3.18 -21.75 3.83
C ILE A 41 -3.84 -20.87 4.89
N ASP A 42 -3.15 -19.80 5.27
CA ASP A 42 -3.67 -18.73 6.11
C ASP A 42 -3.65 -17.41 5.31
N PHE A 43 -4.83 -16.93 4.93
CA PHE A 43 -4.95 -15.70 4.14
C PHE A 43 -4.60 -14.44 4.93
N ALA A 44 -4.81 -14.43 6.25
CA ALA A 44 -4.44 -13.28 7.06
C ALA A 44 -2.91 -13.16 7.11
N ALA A 45 -2.22 -14.27 7.43
CA ALA A 45 -0.77 -14.30 7.47
C ALA A 45 -0.13 -14.08 6.08
N LEU A 46 -0.77 -14.51 5.01
CA LEU A 46 -0.37 -14.21 3.63
C LEU A 46 -0.45 -12.71 3.32
N MET A 47 -1.57 -12.06 3.68
CA MET A 47 -1.73 -10.62 3.46
C MET A 47 -0.79 -9.80 4.34
N ASP A 48 -0.50 -10.25 5.56
CA ASP A 48 0.48 -9.62 6.45
C ASP A 48 1.90 -9.69 5.87
N SER A 49 2.26 -10.83 5.25
CA SER A 49 3.59 -10.99 4.64
C SER A 49 3.82 -10.04 3.45
N TYR A 50 2.78 -9.41 2.90
CA TYR A 50 2.93 -8.47 1.80
C TYR A 50 3.80 -7.27 2.19
N LEU A 51 3.87 -6.93 3.49
CA LEU A 51 4.75 -5.87 3.98
C LEU A 51 6.23 -6.16 3.66
N THR A 52 6.65 -7.42 3.72
CA THR A 52 8.01 -7.90 3.48
C THR A 52 8.18 -8.61 2.13
N THR A 53 7.16 -8.64 1.27
CA THR A 53 7.23 -9.32 -0.04
C THR A 53 7.92 -8.46 -1.11
N GLY A 54 7.79 -7.13 -1.03
CA GLY A 54 8.40 -6.18 -1.96
C GLY A 54 7.44 -5.69 -3.06
N PHE A 55 7.92 -4.73 -3.86
CA PHE A 55 7.19 -4.12 -4.99
C PHE A 55 5.76 -3.65 -4.60
N GLN A 56 4.76 -4.00 -5.41
CA GLN A 56 3.37 -3.59 -5.19
C GLN A 56 2.71 -4.29 -3.99
N ALA A 57 3.20 -5.46 -3.58
CA ALA A 57 2.69 -6.13 -2.38
C ALA A 57 2.93 -5.25 -1.14
N THR A 58 4.15 -4.72 -0.98
CA THR A 58 4.46 -3.81 0.12
C THR A 58 3.63 -2.53 0.06
N ASN A 59 3.36 -1.99 -1.13
CA ASN A 59 2.48 -0.82 -1.28
C ASN A 59 1.05 -1.12 -0.85
N LEU A 60 0.51 -2.30 -1.20
CA LEU A 60 -0.82 -2.72 -0.77
C LEU A 60 -0.91 -2.89 0.75
N ALA A 61 0.08 -3.55 1.37
CA ALA A 61 0.13 -3.71 2.83
C ALA A 61 0.17 -2.35 3.55
N LYS A 62 0.97 -1.40 3.05
CA LYS A 62 1.01 -0.02 3.57
C LYS A 62 -0.34 0.69 3.42
N ALA A 63 -1.03 0.53 2.28
CA ALA A 63 -2.34 1.11 2.08
C ALA A 63 -3.38 0.57 3.08
N ILE A 64 -3.33 -0.73 3.39
CA ILE A 64 -4.16 -1.37 4.43
C ILE A 64 -3.86 -0.75 5.81
N GLN A 65 -2.59 -0.57 6.17
CA GLN A 65 -2.20 0.06 7.44
C GLN A 65 -2.70 1.51 7.56
N VAL A 66 -2.63 2.29 6.48
CA VAL A 66 -3.17 3.65 6.44
C VAL A 66 -4.68 3.64 6.68
N LYS A 67 -5.42 2.78 5.98
CA LYS A 67 -6.87 2.66 6.18
C LYS A 67 -7.23 2.24 7.61
N ALA A 68 -6.52 1.27 8.17
CA ALA A 68 -6.71 0.82 9.55
C ALA A 68 -6.44 1.94 10.57
N SER A 69 -5.44 2.79 10.31
CA SER A 69 -5.14 3.96 11.14
C SER A 69 -6.28 4.99 11.10
N CYS A 70 -6.87 5.25 9.93
CA CYS A 70 -8.06 6.11 9.81
C CYS A 70 -9.24 5.55 10.60
N ASP A 71 -9.50 4.24 10.51
CA ASP A 71 -10.59 3.57 11.23
C ASP A 71 -10.38 3.63 12.75
N TYR A 72 -9.15 3.42 13.22
CA TYR A 72 -8.80 3.56 14.63
C TYR A 72 -9.15 4.96 15.16
N LEU A 73 -8.79 6.02 14.44
CA LEU A 73 -9.11 7.40 14.83
C LEU A 73 -10.63 7.65 14.90
N ARG A 74 -11.41 7.09 13.97
CA ARG A 74 -12.88 7.19 13.98
C ARG A 74 -13.49 6.51 15.21
N ILE A 75 -13.03 5.30 15.53
CA ILE A 75 -13.53 4.52 16.68
C ILE A 75 -13.13 5.20 17.99
N PHE A 76 -11.86 5.60 18.13
CA PHE A 76 -11.32 6.21 19.33
C PHE A 76 -12.09 7.49 19.72
N GLN A 77 -12.41 8.34 18.74
CA GLN A 77 -13.20 9.53 19.02
C GLN A 77 -14.64 9.22 19.45
N LYS A 78 -15.29 8.24 18.81
CA LYS A 78 -16.66 7.84 19.17
C LYS A 78 -16.74 7.38 20.63
N LEU A 79 -15.70 6.69 21.11
CA LEU A 79 -15.61 6.20 22.49
C LEU A 79 -15.37 7.31 23.53
N ILE A 80 -14.59 8.34 23.19
CA ILE A 80 -14.16 9.36 24.18
C ILE A 80 -15.09 10.57 24.21
N LEU A 81 -15.55 11.03 23.05
CA LEU A 81 -16.24 12.31 22.94
C LEU A 81 -17.76 12.20 23.01
N PHE A 82 -18.33 10.98 23.06
CA PHE A 82 -19.78 10.70 23.05
C PHE A 82 -20.55 11.55 22.02
N SER A 83 -19.87 11.96 20.95
CA SER A 83 -20.38 12.89 19.95
C SER A 83 -20.64 12.09 18.69
N GLU A 84 -21.92 11.94 18.35
CA GLU A 84 -22.32 11.14 17.19
C GLU A 84 -22.05 11.81 15.84
N ARG A 85 -21.66 13.10 15.82
CA ARG A 85 -21.75 13.93 14.62
C ARG A 85 -20.43 14.28 13.94
N LYS A 86 -19.29 14.09 14.58
CA LYS A 86 -17.98 14.41 13.99
C LYS A 86 -17.02 13.26 14.26
N THR A 87 -16.47 12.70 13.17
CA THR A 87 -15.40 11.71 13.18
C THR A 87 -14.03 12.42 13.18
N ALA A 88 -13.02 11.80 13.78
CA ALA A 88 -11.72 12.47 13.97
C ALA A 88 -10.93 12.47 12.67
N CYS A 89 -11.32 11.58 11.76
CA CYS A 89 -10.82 11.44 10.43
C CYS A 89 -12.03 11.46 9.48
N THR A 90 -12.09 12.48 8.63
CA THR A 90 -13.04 12.55 7.51
C THR A 90 -12.45 11.78 6.33
N ILE A 91 -13.11 10.70 5.91
CA ILE A 91 -12.66 9.84 4.80
C ILE A 91 -13.39 10.23 3.52
N PHE A 92 -12.63 10.75 2.57
CA PHE A 92 -13.06 10.99 1.19
C PHE A 92 -12.75 9.77 0.35
N PHE A 93 -13.76 9.20 -0.31
CA PHE A 93 -13.63 8.03 -1.15
C PHE A 93 -13.96 8.37 -2.60
N GLY A 94 -12.94 8.34 -3.44
CA GLY A 94 -13.04 8.60 -4.87
C GLY A 94 -12.95 7.31 -5.69
N PHE A 95 -13.83 7.15 -6.67
CA PHE A 95 -13.78 6.06 -7.64
C PHE A 95 -14.23 6.53 -9.02
N THR A 96 -13.82 5.82 -10.06
CA THR A 96 -14.17 6.10 -11.45
C THR A 96 -15.40 5.29 -11.88
N SER A 97 -16.14 5.75 -12.90
CA SER A 97 -17.38 5.08 -13.36
C SER A 97 -17.19 3.61 -13.71
N ASN A 98 -16.06 3.26 -14.34
CA ASN A 98 -15.75 1.87 -14.70
C ASN A 98 -15.69 0.91 -13.49
N MET A 99 -15.45 1.41 -12.28
CA MET A 99 -15.47 0.60 -11.05
C MET A 99 -16.89 0.28 -10.59
N VAL A 100 -17.87 1.11 -10.95
CA VAL A 100 -19.30 0.83 -10.74
C VAL A 100 -19.85 -0.08 -11.83
N THR A 101 -19.30 0.01 -13.06
CA THR A 101 -19.63 -0.92 -14.14
C THR A 101 -19.27 -2.36 -13.79
N CYS A 102 -18.14 -2.56 -13.10
CA CYS A 102 -17.67 -3.89 -12.69
C CYS A 102 -18.20 -4.31 -11.30
N GLY A 103 -17.84 -5.51 -10.85
CA GLY A 103 -18.28 -6.06 -9.55
C GLY A 103 -17.63 -5.41 -8.31
N LEU A 104 -16.85 -4.34 -8.48
CA LEU A 104 -16.39 -3.54 -7.34
C LEU A 104 -17.52 -2.68 -6.76
N ARG A 105 -18.61 -2.48 -7.51
CA ARG A 105 -19.81 -1.79 -7.05
C ARG A 105 -20.32 -2.34 -5.71
N GLU A 106 -20.35 -3.66 -5.53
CA GLU A 106 -20.83 -4.29 -4.30
C GLU A 106 -19.94 -3.97 -3.09
N ALA A 107 -18.63 -3.86 -3.29
CA ALA A 107 -17.68 -3.46 -2.26
C ALA A 107 -17.82 -1.97 -1.92
N ILE A 108 -18.01 -1.11 -2.93
CA ILE A 108 -18.30 0.32 -2.73
C ILE A 108 -19.60 0.48 -1.93
N ARG A 109 -20.66 -0.22 -2.33
CA ARG A 109 -21.96 -0.23 -1.65
C ARG A 109 -21.82 -0.66 -0.19
N TYR A 110 -21.07 -1.73 0.10
CA TYR A 110 -20.83 -2.19 1.47
C TYR A 110 -20.16 -1.12 2.34
N VAL A 111 -19.10 -0.48 1.82
CA VAL A 111 -18.37 0.57 2.54
C VAL A 111 -19.26 1.77 2.85
N VAL A 112 -20.13 2.15 1.91
CA VAL A 112 -21.07 3.28 2.05
C VAL A 112 -22.24 2.93 2.99
N GLU A 113 -22.86 1.76 2.81
CA GLU A 113 -23.97 1.26 3.63
C GLU A 113 -23.62 1.24 5.12
N HIS A 114 -22.39 0.85 5.44
CA HIS A 114 -21.92 0.75 6.83
C HIS A 114 -21.28 2.03 7.37
N ASN A 115 -21.45 3.19 6.71
CA ASN A 115 -20.92 4.48 7.14
C ASN A 115 -19.40 4.47 7.42
N LEU A 116 -18.64 3.73 6.61
CA LEU A 116 -17.18 3.64 6.73
C LEU A 116 -16.45 4.80 6.02
N VAL A 117 -17.18 5.64 5.28
CA VAL A 117 -16.70 6.82 4.53
C VAL A 117 -17.65 7.99 4.76
N ASP A 118 -17.17 9.23 4.57
CA ASP A 118 -17.94 10.44 4.89
C ASP A 118 -18.30 11.26 3.64
N CYS A 119 -17.51 11.15 2.57
CA CYS A 119 -17.74 11.86 1.33
C CYS A 119 -17.37 10.99 0.13
N LEU A 120 -18.22 10.99 -0.89
CA LEU A 120 -18.01 10.26 -2.15
C LEU A 120 -17.74 11.22 -3.28
N VAL A 121 -16.79 10.86 -4.15
CA VAL A 121 -16.49 11.59 -5.38
C VAL A 121 -16.44 10.60 -6.54
N THR A 122 -17.30 10.79 -7.53
CA THR A 122 -17.34 9.97 -8.74
C THR A 122 -17.74 10.82 -9.95
N SER A 123 -17.49 10.31 -11.16
CA SER A 123 -18.05 10.86 -12.40
C SER A 123 -19.55 10.54 -12.52
N ALA A 124 -20.24 11.23 -13.43
CA ALA A 124 -21.68 11.04 -13.70
C ALA A 124 -22.04 9.58 -13.99
N GLY A 125 -21.23 8.90 -14.81
CA GLY A 125 -21.45 7.48 -15.13
C GLY A 125 -21.43 6.55 -13.91
N GLY A 126 -20.67 6.89 -12.86
CA GLY A 126 -20.69 6.09 -11.62
C GLY A 126 -22.00 6.21 -10.83
N VAL A 127 -22.76 7.29 -11.02
CA VAL A 127 -24.10 7.44 -10.43
C VAL A 127 -25.16 6.80 -11.32
N GLU A 128 -25.11 7.09 -12.63
CA GLU A 128 -26.07 6.57 -13.61
C GLU A 128 -26.08 5.04 -13.63
N GLU A 129 -24.90 4.41 -13.71
CA GLU A 129 -24.79 2.96 -13.77
C GLU A 129 -25.17 2.27 -12.47
N ASP A 130 -24.99 2.92 -11.31
CA ASP A 130 -25.43 2.40 -10.02
C ASP A 130 -26.97 2.37 -9.92
N LEU A 131 -27.64 3.39 -10.46
CA LEU A 131 -29.11 3.50 -10.48
C LEU A 131 -29.77 2.56 -11.51
N ILE A 132 -29.08 2.28 -12.62
CA ILE A 132 -29.58 1.38 -13.66
C ILE A 132 -29.55 -0.09 -13.20
N LYS A 133 -28.58 -0.46 -12.36
CA LYS A 133 -28.42 -1.81 -11.81
C LYS A 133 -29.34 -2.06 -10.62
#